data_AF-A0A1V1PHU4-F1
#
_entry.id   AF-A0A1V1PHU4-F1
#
_cell.length_a   1.000
_cell.length_b   1.000
_cell.length_c   1.000
_cell.angle_alpha   90.00
_cell.angle_beta   90.00
_cell.angle_gamma   90.00
#
_symmetry.space_group_name_H-M   'P 1'
#
loop_
_entity.id
_entity.type
_entity.pdbx_description
1 polymer ?
#
loop_
_entity_poly.entity_id
_entity_poly.type
_entity_poly.pdbx_seq_one_letter_code
_entity_poly.pdbx_strand_id
1 'polypeptide(L)'
;MKTDKEIFKIFTAYPKYLFQSAGIRIKSIYTMASVTLKEFERRTDGVMKPADPNEPTYVMEFQAQLDNDIYHRHTMEMASYAMMHKGCKVRGILVFLHKGLDPKTDPWHYLTKSKDKLLRVVYLDEFIKTLEQKQPNHPMVLVFKPLLEKNVKTLKKNSRQWYQQLKQSRLPKDVKTSFQKVFFRWLSARLPNLNSEEVTQMIENLPSFEETRVYKELFSAAEKNGEKRGEKRGEKRGEKRGENVVKSLGNEHLC
;
A
#
# COMPACT_ATOMS: atom_id res chain seq x y z
N MET A 1 9.73 -2.94 -1.68
CA MET A 1 8.99 -1.94 -0.87
C MET A 1 7.79 -2.64 -0.28
N LYS A 2 7.43 -2.45 1.00
CA LYS A 2 6.25 -3.10 1.60
C LYS A 2 4.98 -2.33 1.20
N THR A 3 4.63 -2.38 -0.08
CA THR A 3 3.55 -1.57 -0.67
C THR A 3 2.20 -1.88 -0.05
N ASP A 4 1.90 -3.17 0.16
CA ASP A 4 0.62 -3.62 0.74
C ASP A 4 0.37 -3.01 2.13
N LYS A 5 1.41 -2.96 2.96
CA LYS A 5 1.32 -2.37 4.31
C LYS A 5 1.02 -0.88 4.29
N GLU A 6 1.49 -0.15 3.29
CA GLU A 6 1.22 1.28 3.18
C GLU A 6 -0.17 1.54 2.55
N ILE A 7 -0.62 0.69 1.61
CA ILE A 7 -2.00 0.70 1.11
C ILE A 7 -2.98 0.42 2.26
N PHE A 8 -2.70 -0.59 3.08
CA PHE A 8 -3.48 -0.90 4.29
C PHE A 8 -3.61 0.32 5.21
N LYS A 9 -2.53 1.08 5.44
CA LYS A 9 -2.56 2.29 6.29
C LYS A 9 -3.41 3.42 5.71
N ILE A 10 -3.42 3.59 4.38
CA ILE A 10 -4.28 4.57 3.71
C ILE A 10 -5.74 4.24 3.99
N PHE A 11 -6.16 2.99 3.74
CA PHE A 11 -7.56 2.60 3.89
C PHE A 11 -7.98 2.41 5.34
N THR A 12 -7.05 2.09 6.25
CA THR A 12 -7.34 2.10 7.69
C THR A 12 -7.61 3.52 8.17
N ALA A 13 -6.82 4.51 7.71
CA ALA A 13 -7.04 5.90 8.06
C ALA A 13 -8.32 6.48 7.42
N TYR A 14 -8.67 6.06 6.20
CA TYR A 14 -9.89 6.54 5.54
C TYR A 14 -10.64 5.44 4.77
N PRO A 15 -11.42 4.58 5.48
CA PRO A 15 -12.12 3.43 4.91
C PRO A 15 -13.02 3.75 3.71
N LYS A 16 -13.63 4.94 3.71
CA LYS A 16 -14.56 5.39 2.66
C LYS A 16 -13.94 5.34 1.26
N TYR A 17 -12.64 5.60 1.13
CA TYR A 17 -11.96 5.56 -0.17
C TYR A 17 -11.85 4.15 -0.75
N LEU A 18 -11.79 3.10 0.09
CA LEU A 18 -11.82 1.72 -0.40
C LEU A 18 -13.19 1.37 -0.98
N PHE A 19 -14.27 1.77 -0.31
CA PHE A 19 -15.61 1.55 -0.83
C PHE A 19 -15.87 2.32 -2.13
N GLN A 20 -15.33 3.54 -2.22
CA GLN A 20 -15.38 4.31 -3.46
C GLN A 20 -14.65 3.60 -4.60
N SER A 21 -13.44 3.08 -4.37
CA SER A 21 -12.69 2.34 -5.40
C SER A 21 -13.35 1.01 -5.79
N ALA A 22 -14.04 0.36 -4.85
CA ALA A 22 -14.83 -0.85 -5.08
C ALA A 22 -16.22 -0.59 -5.71
N GLY A 23 -16.63 0.67 -5.89
CA GLY A 23 -17.97 1.02 -6.38
C GLY A 23 -19.08 0.52 -5.46
N ILE A 24 -18.84 0.55 -4.15
CA ILE A 24 -19.80 0.16 -3.10
C ILE A 24 -20.39 1.43 -2.49
N ARG A 25 -21.73 1.51 -2.49
CA ARG A 25 -22.46 2.52 -1.72
C ARG A 25 -22.66 1.97 -0.32
N ILE A 26 -22.01 2.58 0.67
CA ILE A 26 -22.16 2.22 2.08
C ILE A 26 -23.38 2.90 2.69
N LYS A 27 -24.09 2.20 3.59
CA LYS A 27 -25.22 2.73 4.36
C LYS A 27 -24.92 2.85 5.87
N SER A 28 -23.71 2.45 6.27
CA SER A 28 -23.22 2.52 7.65
C SER A 28 -21.85 3.21 7.67
N ILE A 29 -21.45 3.67 8.86
CA ILE A 29 -20.05 3.97 9.17
C ILE A 29 -19.31 2.63 9.30
N TYR A 30 -18.09 2.57 8.79
CA TYR A 30 -17.24 1.37 8.85
C TYR A 30 -15.91 1.68 9.53
N THR A 31 -15.46 0.76 10.37
CA THR A 31 -14.12 0.78 10.94
C THR A 31 -13.30 -0.37 10.37
N MET A 32 -12.04 -0.09 10.06
CA MET A 32 -11.11 -1.08 9.52
C MET A 32 -10.20 -1.60 10.63
N ALA A 33 -10.10 -2.92 10.75
CA ALA A 33 -9.15 -3.55 11.64
C ALA A 33 -8.60 -4.83 11.00
N SER A 34 -7.35 -5.17 11.27
CA SER A 34 -6.83 -6.50 10.95
C SER A 34 -7.32 -7.50 11.99
N VAL A 35 -7.73 -8.69 11.57
CA VAL A 35 -8.23 -9.74 12.47
C VAL A 35 -7.37 -11.00 12.34
N THR A 36 -6.94 -11.57 13.47
CA THR A 36 -6.30 -12.88 13.50
C THR A 36 -7.37 -13.97 13.41
N LEU A 37 -7.32 -14.78 12.37
CA LEU A 37 -8.15 -15.95 12.18
C LEU A 37 -7.45 -17.14 12.83
N LYS A 38 -7.99 -17.59 13.97
CA LYS A 38 -7.35 -18.60 14.84
C LYS A 38 -7.20 -19.95 14.15
N GLU A 39 -8.15 -20.33 13.31
CA GLU A 39 -8.16 -21.62 12.58
C GLU A 39 -6.91 -21.85 11.71
N PHE A 40 -6.24 -20.77 11.27
CA PHE A 40 -5.07 -20.86 10.39
C PHE A 40 -3.86 -20.10 10.91
N GLU A 41 -3.90 -19.66 12.18
CA GLU A 41 -2.92 -18.75 12.80
C GLU A 41 -2.52 -17.54 11.92
N ARG A 42 -3.45 -17.12 11.05
CA ARG A 42 -3.18 -16.13 10.01
C ARG A 42 -3.92 -14.84 10.31
N ARG A 43 -3.22 -13.73 10.12
CA ARG A 43 -3.80 -12.39 10.18
C ARG A 43 -4.30 -12.03 8.79
N THR A 44 -5.61 -11.74 8.70
CA THR A 44 -6.17 -11.05 7.53
C THR A 44 -5.57 -9.66 7.43
N ASP A 45 -5.35 -9.19 6.21
CA ASP A 45 -4.91 -7.82 5.98
C ASP A 45 -5.91 -6.85 6.60
N GLY A 46 -7.21 -6.99 6.31
CA GLY A 46 -8.23 -6.14 6.95
C GLY A 46 -9.65 -6.68 6.92
N VAL A 47 -10.45 -6.19 7.87
CA VAL A 47 -11.89 -6.38 7.97
C VAL A 47 -12.55 -5.01 8.18
N MET A 48 -13.50 -4.64 7.32
CA MET A 48 -14.38 -3.49 7.49
C MET A 48 -15.61 -3.92 8.28
N LYS A 49 -15.71 -3.50 9.54
CA LYS A 49 -16.87 -3.78 10.39
C LYS A 49 -17.85 -2.60 10.33
N PRO A 50 -19.13 -2.83 9.98
CA PRO A 50 -20.15 -1.80 10.04
C PRO A 50 -20.54 -1.50 11.49
N ALA A 51 -20.97 -0.27 11.74
CA ALA A 51 -21.67 0.11 12.97
C ALA A 51 -23.09 -0.49 13.02
N ASP A 52 -23.79 -0.57 11.87
CA ASP A 52 -25.07 -1.27 11.75
C ASP A 52 -24.85 -2.78 11.52
N PRO A 53 -25.28 -3.67 12.44
CA PRO A 53 -25.10 -5.11 12.29
C PRO A 53 -25.87 -5.73 11.11
N ASN A 54 -26.84 -5.03 10.52
CA ASN A 54 -27.60 -5.52 9.35
C ASN A 54 -26.84 -5.35 8.02
N GLU A 55 -25.83 -4.48 8.03
CA GLU A 55 -24.95 -4.23 6.90
C GLU A 55 -23.84 -5.30 6.82
N PRO A 56 -23.32 -5.60 5.61
CA PRO A 56 -22.31 -6.63 5.44
C PRO A 56 -20.94 -6.20 5.99
N THR A 57 -20.25 -7.13 6.63
CA THR A 57 -18.81 -7.02 6.91
C THR A 57 -18.02 -7.36 5.65
N TYR A 58 -16.97 -6.59 5.36
CA TYR A 58 -16.07 -6.86 4.22
C TYR A 58 -14.70 -7.32 4.70
N VAL A 59 -14.32 -8.54 4.33
CA VAL A 59 -12.94 -9.03 4.46
C VAL A 59 -12.17 -8.54 3.24
N MET A 60 -10.93 -8.08 3.41
CA MET A 60 -10.13 -7.56 2.29
C MET A 60 -8.67 -7.97 2.34
N GLU A 61 -8.06 -8.06 1.17
CA GLU A 61 -6.65 -8.37 0.97
C GLU A 61 -6.03 -7.42 -0.06
N PHE A 62 -4.80 -6.97 0.20
CA PHE A 62 -4.06 -6.05 -0.68
C PHE A 62 -2.91 -6.78 -1.36
N GLN A 63 -2.83 -6.69 -2.68
CA GLN A 63 -1.82 -7.38 -3.48
C GLN A 63 -1.07 -6.42 -4.41
N ALA A 64 0.17 -6.13 -4.06
CA ALA A 64 1.14 -5.41 -4.87
C ALA A 64 2.18 -6.34 -5.51
N GLN A 65 2.02 -7.65 -5.36
CA GLN A 65 2.80 -8.71 -5.98
C GLN A 65 1.86 -9.80 -6.51
N LEU A 66 2.34 -10.60 -7.47
CA LEU A 66 1.58 -11.73 -7.96
C LEU A 66 1.52 -12.80 -6.86
N ASP A 67 0.31 -13.23 -6.54
CA ASP A 67 0.03 -14.35 -5.65
C ASP A 67 -1.04 -15.21 -6.33
N ASN A 68 -0.64 -16.37 -6.86
CA ASN A 68 -1.55 -17.26 -7.58
C ASN A 68 -2.62 -17.87 -6.65
N ASP A 69 -2.38 -17.90 -5.34
CA ASP A 69 -3.28 -18.52 -4.36
C ASP A 69 -4.22 -17.52 -3.68
N ILE A 70 -4.14 -16.23 -4.05
CA ILE A 70 -4.90 -15.15 -3.41
C ILE A 70 -6.40 -15.44 -3.33
N TYR A 71 -7.00 -16.00 -4.38
CA TYR A 71 -8.43 -16.28 -4.42
C TYR A 71 -8.83 -17.42 -3.47
N HIS A 72 -8.03 -18.50 -3.41
CA HIS A 72 -8.23 -19.60 -2.47
C HIS A 72 -8.13 -19.10 -1.04
N ARG A 73 -7.05 -18.38 -0.77
CA ARG A 73 -6.77 -17.82 0.54
C ARG A 73 -7.82 -16.83 1.01
N HIS A 74 -8.20 -15.88 0.18
CA HIS A 74 -9.18 -14.87 0.56
C HIS A 74 -10.56 -15.47 0.81
N THR A 75 -10.94 -16.47 0.02
CA THR A 75 -12.21 -17.19 0.24
C THR A 75 -12.19 -17.95 1.57
N MET A 76 -11.07 -18.59 1.91
CA MET A 76 -10.88 -19.21 3.21
C MET A 76 -10.99 -18.19 4.35
N GLU A 77 -10.39 -17.01 4.21
CA GLU A 77 -10.49 -15.93 5.19
C GLU A 77 -11.94 -15.45 5.39
N MET A 78 -12.69 -15.29 4.30
CA MET A 78 -14.12 -14.94 4.34
C MET A 78 -14.95 -16.00 5.07
N ALA A 79 -14.74 -17.28 4.75
CA ALA A 79 -15.46 -18.39 5.37
C ALA A 79 -15.15 -18.51 6.87
N SER A 80 -13.87 -18.40 7.25
CA SER A 80 -13.44 -18.41 8.64
C SER A 80 -14.04 -17.27 9.44
N TYR A 81 -14.06 -16.06 8.88
CA TYR A 81 -14.68 -14.92 9.55
C TYR A 81 -16.18 -15.17 9.77
N ALA A 82 -16.89 -15.69 8.77
CA ALA A 82 -18.31 -16.04 8.89
C ALA A 82 -18.58 -17.10 9.97
N MET A 83 -17.69 -18.09 10.10
CA MET A 83 -17.78 -19.11 11.13
C MET A 83 -17.62 -18.53 12.55
N MET A 84 -16.68 -17.60 12.72
CA MET A 84 -16.44 -16.91 14.01
C MET A 84 -17.56 -15.92 14.37
N HIS A 85 -18.27 -15.39 13.37
CA HIS A 85 -19.28 -14.33 13.53
C HIS A 85 -20.63 -14.75 12.92
N LYS A 86 -21.30 -15.69 13.60
CA LYS A 86 -22.60 -16.24 13.16
C LYS A 86 -23.64 -15.12 12.98
N GLY A 87 -24.40 -15.19 11.88
CA GLY A 87 -25.45 -14.22 11.54
C GLY A 87 -24.95 -12.96 10.82
N CYS A 88 -23.63 -12.71 10.75
CA CYS A 88 -23.09 -11.60 9.99
C CYS A 88 -23.07 -11.92 8.49
N LYS A 89 -23.52 -10.97 7.66
CA LYS A 89 -23.32 -11.04 6.20
C LYS A 89 -21.85 -10.74 5.90
N VAL A 90 -21.16 -11.65 5.21
CA VAL A 90 -19.74 -11.50 4.86
C VAL A 90 -19.59 -11.32 3.35
N ARG A 91 -18.76 -10.37 2.95
CA ARG A 91 -18.36 -10.10 1.56
C ARG A 91 -16.83 -9.93 1.47
N GLY A 92 -16.28 -10.12 0.28
CA GLY A 92 -14.85 -9.98 0.01
C GLY A 92 -14.53 -8.76 -0.85
N ILE A 93 -13.35 -8.18 -0.64
CA ILE A 93 -12.74 -7.17 -1.51
C ILE A 93 -11.27 -7.53 -1.72
N LEU A 94 -10.93 -7.95 -2.94
CA LEU A 94 -9.54 -8.08 -3.37
C LEU A 94 -9.08 -6.77 -4.01
N VAL A 95 -7.94 -6.28 -3.56
CA VAL A 95 -7.36 -5.01 -4.04
C VAL A 95 -6.00 -5.27 -4.65
N PHE A 96 -5.91 -5.22 -5.97
CA PHE A 96 -4.65 -5.32 -6.69
C PHE A 96 -4.10 -3.92 -7.00
N LEU A 97 -2.78 -3.76 -6.88
CA LEU A 97 -2.13 -2.52 -7.30
C LEU A 97 -2.37 -2.22 -8.78
N HIS A 98 -2.30 -3.25 -9.62
CA HIS A 98 -2.65 -3.19 -11.03
C HIS A 98 -3.19 -4.52 -11.54
N LYS A 99 -3.94 -4.47 -12.65
CA LYS A 99 -4.61 -5.63 -13.25
C LYS A 99 -3.69 -6.81 -13.56
N GLY A 100 -2.45 -6.56 -13.93
CA GLY A 100 -1.46 -7.62 -14.19
C GLY A 100 -1.07 -8.49 -12.99
N LEU A 101 -1.49 -8.13 -11.77
CA LEU A 101 -1.27 -8.95 -10.56
C LEU A 101 -2.44 -9.87 -10.25
N ASP A 102 -3.55 -9.75 -10.98
CA ASP A 102 -4.75 -10.54 -10.74
C ASP A 102 -4.66 -11.87 -11.51
N PRO A 103 -4.40 -13.00 -10.82
CA PRO A 103 -4.26 -14.30 -11.48
C PRO A 103 -5.60 -14.86 -11.94
N LYS A 104 -6.72 -14.32 -11.44
CA LYS A 104 -8.09 -14.78 -11.74
C LYS A 104 -8.28 -16.29 -11.52
N THR A 105 -7.71 -16.79 -10.43
CA THR A 105 -7.64 -18.23 -10.13
C THR A 105 -9.03 -18.82 -9.87
N ASP A 106 -9.36 -19.87 -10.61
CA ASP A 106 -10.56 -20.68 -10.40
C ASP A 106 -10.38 -21.65 -9.21
N PRO A 107 -11.47 -22.10 -8.56
CA PRO A 107 -12.85 -21.77 -8.89
C PRO A 107 -13.24 -20.37 -8.39
N TRP A 108 -12.62 -19.85 -7.35
CA TRP A 108 -13.19 -18.73 -6.58
C TRP A 108 -13.27 -17.40 -7.33
N HIS A 109 -12.50 -17.20 -8.41
CA HIS A 109 -12.67 -16.04 -9.27
C HIS A 109 -14.10 -15.90 -9.81
N TYR A 110 -14.88 -16.99 -9.96
CA TYR A 110 -16.30 -16.88 -10.38
C TYR A 110 -17.14 -16.03 -9.40
N LEU A 111 -16.77 -15.95 -8.11
CA LEU A 111 -17.50 -15.17 -7.10
C LEU A 111 -17.53 -13.67 -7.45
N THR A 112 -16.56 -13.19 -8.20
CA THR A 112 -16.50 -11.79 -8.71
C THR A 112 -17.63 -11.47 -9.67
N LYS A 113 -18.20 -12.51 -10.32
CA LYS A 113 -19.31 -12.41 -11.27
C LYS A 113 -20.67 -12.68 -10.62
N SER A 114 -20.71 -12.97 -9.32
CA SER A 114 -21.97 -13.24 -8.61
C SER A 114 -22.92 -12.04 -8.65
N LYS A 115 -24.23 -12.30 -8.80
CA LYS A 115 -25.27 -11.25 -8.81
C LYS A 115 -25.24 -10.42 -7.52
N ASP A 116 -25.01 -11.08 -6.39
CA ASP A 116 -24.92 -10.45 -5.07
C ASP A 116 -23.58 -9.76 -4.78
N LYS A 117 -22.63 -9.85 -5.72
CA LYS A 117 -21.28 -9.27 -5.63
C LYS A 117 -20.59 -9.68 -4.33
N LEU A 118 -20.62 -11.00 -4.06
CA LEU A 118 -20.01 -11.63 -2.88
C LEU A 118 -18.52 -11.31 -2.78
N LEU A 119 -17.83 -11.21 -3.91
CA LEU A 119 -16.45 -10.80 -4.01
C LEU A 119 -16.34 -9.64 -5.00
N ARG A 120 -15.60 -8.59 -4.64
CA ARG A 120 -15.23 -7.51 -5.55
C ARG A 120 -13.73 -7.45 -5.77
N VAL A 121 -13.35 -7.08 -6.97
CA VAL A 121 -11.95 -6.83 -7.35
C VAL A 121 -11.77 -5.34 -7.63
N VAL A 122 -10.71 -4.77 -7.09
CA VAL A 122 -10.30 -3.38 -7.30
C VAL A 122 -8.93 -3.37 -7.94
N TYR A 123 -8.79 -2.67 -9.07
CA TYR A 123 -7.50 -2.32 -9.66
C TYR A 123 -7.18 -0.87 -9.32
N LEU A 124 -6.27 -0.64 -8.37
CA LEU A 124 -6.03 0.69 -7.82
C LEU A 124 -5.46 1.65 -8.85
N ASP A 125 -4.51 1.23 -9.67
CA ASP A 125 -3.92 2.08 -10.71
C ASP A 125 -4.96 2.62 -11.71
N GLU A 126 -5.87 1.76 -12.18
CA GLU A 126 -6.96 2.12 -13.09
C GLU A 126 -7.95 3.10 -12.43
N PHE A 127 -8.33 2.82 -11.17
CA PHE A 127 -9.19 3.69 -10.40
C PHE A 127 -8.54 5.06 -10.17
N ILE A 128 -7.28 5.10 -9.74
CA ILE A 128 -6.55 6.35 -9.47
C ILE A 128 -6.36 7.14 -10.76
N LYS A 129 -6.03 6.49 -11.89
CA LYS A 129 -5.91 7.14 -13.20
C LYS A 129 -7.22 7.82 -13.61
N THR A 130 -8.35 7.11 -13.45
CA THR A 130 -9.68 7.65 -13.75
C THR A 130 -10.04 8.81 -12.82
N LEU A 131 -9.70 8.70 -11.54
CA LEU A 131 -9.93 9.75 -10.55
C LEU A 131 -9.09 10.98 -10.83
N GLU A 132 -7.82 10.81 -11.22
CA GLU A 132 -6.91 11.90 -11.56
C GLU A 132 -7.42 12.74 -12.73
N GLN A 133 -7.95 12.11 -13.77
CA GLN A 133 -8.52 12.83 -14.92
C GLN A 133 -9.68 13.75 -14.53
N LYS A 134 -10.46 13.37 -13.50
CA LYS A 134 -11.61 14.14 -13.02
C LYS A 134 -11.26 15.13 -11.93
N GLN A 135 -10.34 14.74 -11.04
CA GLN A 135 -9.98 15.45 -9.82
C GLN A 135 -8.47 15.28 -9.54
N PRO A 136 -7.59 15.99 -10.25
CA PRO A 136 -6.14 15.79 -10.17
C PRO A 136 -5.58 16.09 -8.77
N ASN A 137 -6.25 16.98 -8.02
CA ASN A 137 -5.87 17.36 -6.66
C ASN A 137 -6.59 16.51 -5.58
N HIS A 138 -7.28 15.43 -5.95
CA HIS A 138 -7.95 14.56 -4.98
C HIS A 138 -6.91 13.93 -4.04
N PRO A 139 -7.12 13.90 -2.70
CA PRO A 139 -6.12 13.41 -1.75
C PRO A 139 -5.64 11.98 -2.02
N MET A 140 -6.54 11.12 -2.50
CA MET A 140 -6.21 9.76 -2.91
C MET A 140 -5.31 9.73 -4.16
N VAL A 141 -5.47 10.66 -5.12
CA VAL A 141 -4.55 10.76 -6.26
C VAL A 141 -3.17 11.19 -5.74
N LEU A 142 -3.14 12.24 -4.91
CA LEU A 142 -1.90 12.83 -4.39
C LEU A 142 -1.07 11.83 -3.59
N VAL A 143 -1.69 11.07 -2.66
CA VAL A 143 -0.96 10.09 -1.83
C VAL A 143 -0.33 8.96 -2.67
N PHE A 144 -0.96 8.56 -3.76
CA PHE A 144 -0.47 7.50 -4.66
C PHE A 144 0.53 8.00 -5.72
N LYS A 145 0.74 9.32 -5.87
CA LYS A 145 1.68 9.87 -6.86
C LYS A 145 3.09 9.29 -6.78
N PRO A 146 3.74 9.18 -5.60
CA PRO A 146 5.09 8.62 -5.54
C PRO A 146 5.14 7.14 -5.95
N LEU A 147 4.06 6.40 -5.73
CA LEU A 147 3.98 5.01 -6.13
C LEU A 147 3.82 4.86 -7.65
N LEU A 148 2.92 5.64 -8.26
CA LEU A 148 2.47 5.45 -9.64
C LEU A 148 3.25 6.26 -10.69
N GLU A 149 3.87 7.39 -10.32
CA GLU A 149 4.69 8.16 -11.25
C GLU A 149 5.93 7.34 -11.66
N LYS A 150 6.08 7.10 -12.97
CA LYS A 150 7.19 6.28 -13.51
C LYS A 150 8.44 7.12 -13.72
N ASN A 151 8.29 8.40 -14.08
CA ASN A 151 9.41 9.28 -14.37
C ASN A 151 9.96 9.92 -13.09
N VAL A 152 11.19 9.55 -12.72
CA VAL A 152 11.86 10.07 -11.52
C VAL A 152 12.11 11.58 -11.57
N LYS A 153 12.35 12.16 -12.75
CA LYS A 153 12.52 13.61 -12.91
C LYS A 153 11.19 14.34 -12.62
N THR A 154 10.09 13.84 -13.17
CA THR A 154 8.74 14.36 -12.89
C THR A 154 8.38 14.22 -11.41
N LEU A 155 8.68 13.06 -10.82
CA LEU A 155 8.47 12.80 -9.40
C LEU A 155 9.18 13.82 -8.52
N LYS A 156 10.49 14.06 -8.76
CA LYS A 156 11.27 15.06 -8.01
C LYS A 156 10.76 16.48 -8.21
N LYS A 157 10.42 16.84 -9.45
CA LYS A 157 9.96 18.19 -9.80
C LYS A 157 8.64 18.54 -9.10
N ASN A 158 7.72 17.57 -9.02
CA ASN A 158 6.34 17.84 -8.59
C ASN A 158 6.02 17.37 -7.16
N SER A 159 6.90 16.59 -6.51
CA SER A 159 6.64 16.01 -5.19
C SER A 159 6.30 17.06 -4.13
N ARG A 160 6.94 18.23 -4.19
CA ARG A 160 6.65 19.36 -3.31
C ARG A 160 5.20 19.80 -3.44
N GLN A 161 4.78 20.12 -4.67
CA GLN A 161 3.43 20.59 -4.94
C GLN A 161 2.40 19.55 -4.48
N TRP A 162 2.59 18.26 -4.83
CA TRP A 162 1.67 17.20 -4.44
C TRP A 162 1.56 17.05 -2.92
N TYR A 163 2.68 17.11 -2.21
CA TYR A 163 2.69 17.03 -0.76
C TYR A 163 2.00 18.23 -0.09
N GLN A 164 2.22 19.44 -0.59
CA GLN A 164 1.56 20.65 -0.07
C GLN A 164 0.04 20.63 -0.32
N GLN A 165 -0.39 20.20 -1.51
CA GLN A 165 -1.82 20.02 -1.81
C GLN A 165 -2.45 18.96 -0.90
N LEU A 166 -1.75 17.87 -0.61
CA LEU A 166 -2.21 16.83 0.31
C LEU A 166 -2.36 17.38 1.74
N LYS A 167 -1.39 18.18 2.22
CA LYS A 167 -1.43 18.87 3.52
C LYS A 167 -2.60 19.84 3.64
N GLN A 168 -2.90 20.56 2.56
CA GLN A 168 -3.99 21.54 2.47
C GLN A 168 -5.37 20.92 2.20
N SER A 169 -5.45 19.60 1.99
CA SER A 169 -6.72 18.94 1.74
C SER A 169 -7.71 19.07 2.92
N ARG A 170 -9.00 18.88 2.61
CA ARG A 170 -10.11 18.92 3.57
C ARG A 170 -10.27 17.63 4.39
N LEU A 171 -9.28 16.73 4.34
CA LEU A 171 -9.28 15.52 5.16
C LEU A 171 -9.07 15.84 6.65
N PRO A 172 -9.59 15.00 7.56
CA PRO A 172 -9.27 15.10 8.99
C PRO A 172 -7.76 15.06 9.26
N LYS A 173 -7.33 15.70 10.35
CA LYS A 173 -5.89 15.94 10.65
C LYS A 173 -5.08 14.63 10.76
N ASP A 174 -5.65 13.64 11.43
CA ASP A 174 -5.09 12.29 11.60
C ASP A 174 -4.98 11.54 10.27
N VAL A 175 -6.00 11.65 9.41
CA VAL A 175 -6.00 11.07 8.06
C VAL A 175 -4.92 11.71 7.20
N LYS A 176 -4.83 13.04 7.20
CA LYS A 176 -3.76 13.77 6.48
C LYS A 176 -2.39 13.32 6.94
N THR A 177 -2.20 13.22 8.25
CA THR A 177 -0.95 12.75 8.84
C THR A 177 -0.59 11.35 8.33
N SER A 178 -1.55 10.42 8.32
CA SER A 178 -1.33 9.05 7.80
C SER A 178 -0.94 9.09 6.31
N PHE A 179 -1.64 9.86 5.49
CA PHE A 179 -1.37 9.96 4.06
C PHE A 179 -0.01 10.60 3.78
N GLN A 180 0.36 11.65 4.50
CA GLN A 180 1.68 12.28 4.42
C GLN A 180 2.81 11.30 4.76
N LYS A 181 2.63 10.49 5.81
CA LYS A 181 3.59 9.45 6.19
C LYS A 181 3.78 8.41 5.07
N VAL A 182 2.69 7.97 4.45
CA VAL A 182 2.74 7.01 3.33
C VAL A 182 3.40 7.64 2.10
N PHE A 183 3.00 8.86 1.75
CA PHE A 183 3.59 9.62 0.63
C PHE A 183 5.11 9.74 0.80
N PHE A 184 5.57 10.19 1.98
CA PHE A 184 7.00 10.34 2.27
C PHE A 184 7.74 9.00 2.12
N ARG A 185 7.21 7.92 2.70
CA ARG A 185 7.84 6.60 2.61
C ARG A 185 7.98 6.08 1.18
N TRP A 186 6.95 6.25 0.36
CA TRP A 186 7.02 5.88 -1.06
C TRP A 186 7.99 6.76 -1.81
N LEU A 187 8.00 8.06 -1.54
CA LEU A 187 8.95 8.99 -2.16
C LEU A 187 10.40 8.64 -1.81
N SER A 188 10.74 8.47 -0.53
CA SER A 188 12.08 8.04 -0.08
C SER A 188 12.45 6.67 -0.64
N ALA A 189 11.48 5.76 -0.81
CA ALA A 189 11.73 4.48 -1.45
C ALA A 189 12.08 4.60 -2.94
N ARG A 190 11.52 5.58 -3.64
CA ARG A 190 11.78 5.85 -5.05
C ARG A 190 13.01 6.72 -5.30
N LEU A 191 13.50 7.42 -4.28
CA LEU A 191 14.68 8.30 -4.34
C LEU A 191 15.81 7.78 -3.43
N PRO A 192 16.34 6.56 -3.67
CA PRO A 192 17.25 5.90 -2.72
C PRO A 192 18.67 6.49 -2.67
N ASN A 193 18.92 7.58 -3.40
CA ASN A 193 20.17 8.35 -3.34
C ASN A 193 20.02 9.59 -2.46
N LEU A 194 18.81 9.89 -1.98
CA LEU A 194 18.56 10.96 -1.04
C LEU A 194 18.37 10.37 0.36
N ASN A 195 18.93 11.01 1.37
CA ASN A 195 18.64 10.72 2.76
C ASN A 195 17.29 11.33 3.19
N SER A 196 16.86 11.04 4.41
CA SER A 196 15.57 11.51 4.93
C SER A 196 15.44 13.03 4.96
N GLU A 197 16.52 13.73 5.30
CA GLU A 197 16.56 15.19 5.39
C GLU A 197 16.43 15.82 4.00
N GLU A 198 17.18 15.32 3.02
CA GLU A 198 17.13 15.78 1.63
C GLU A 198 15.74 15.57 1.02
N VAL A 199 15.10 14.42 1.27
CA VAL A 199 13.72 14.17 0.84
C VAL A 199 12.76 15.16 1.50
N THR A 200 12.98 15.50 2.77
CA THR A 200 12.15 16.44 3.52
C THR A 200 12.31 17.86 3.01
N GLN A 201 13.54 18.34 2.84
CA GLN A 201 13.85 19.63 2.26
C GLN A 201 13.16 19.80 0.90
N MET A 202 13.20 18.75 0.07
CA MET A 202 12.55 18.73 -1.24
C MET A 202 11.03 18.94 -1.17
N ILE A 203 10.33 18.48 -0.13
CA ILE A 203 8.86 18.57 -0.04
C ILE A 203 8.35 19.69 0.87
N GLU A 204 9.13 20.13 1.85
CA GLU A 204 8.68 21.03 2.92
C GLU A 204 9.29 22.44 2.86
N ASN A 205 10.44 22.65 2.22
CA ASN A 205 11.10 23.98 2.13
C ASN A 205 11.13 24.73 3.48
N LEU A 206 11.36 24.02 4.57
CA LEU A 206 11.48 24.58 5.92
C LEU A 206 12.92 25.06 6.12
N PRO A 207 13.15 26.25 6.74
CA PRO A 207 14.35 26.43 7.54
C PRO A 207 14.31 25.38 8.66
N SER A 208 15.46 24.76 8.94
CA SER A 208 15.62 23.66 9.91
C SER A 208 14.72 23.83 11.13
N PHE A 209 13.78 22.91 11.40
CA PHE A 209 13.27 22.68 12.76
C PHE A 209 12.45 21.39 12.91
N GLU A 210 12.77 20.63 13.96
CA GLU A 210 12.52 19.21 14.17
C GLU A 210 11.24 18.87 14.96
N GLU A 211 10.22 19.72 14.97
CA GLU A 211 9.22 19.66 16.05
C GLU A 211 7.84 19.09 15.71
N THR A 212 7.64 18.50 14.52
CA THR A 212 6.42 17.70 14.33
C THR A 212 6.68 16.27 14.80
N ARG A 213 5.87 15.78 15.74
CA ARG A 213 5.84 14.36 16.17
C ARG A 213 5.78 13.39 14.98
N VAL A 214 5.12 13.82 13.90
CA VAL A 214 5.04 13.13 12.61
C VAL A 214 6.40 12.95 11.95
N TYR A 215 7.26 13.99 11.98
CA TYR A 215 8.61 13.94 11.44
C TYR A 215 9.51 12.99 12.25
N LYS A 216 9.50 13.08 13.59
CA LYS A 216 10.27 12.17 14.45
C LYS A 216 9.92 10.69 14.21
N GLU A 217 8.64 10.39 14.02
CA GLU A 217 8.16 9.04 13.67
C GLU A 217 8.50 8.64 12.21
N LEU A 218 8.62 9.59 11.28
CA LEU A 218 9.02 9.33 9.90
C LEU A 218 10.52 9.10 9.76
N PHE A 219 11.32 9.91 10.45
CA PHE A 219 12.79 9.84 10.46
C PHE A 219 13.26 8.51 11.03
N SER A 220 12.79 8.14 12.22
CA SER A 220 13.09 6.83 12.85
C SER A 220 12.73 5.63 11.96
N ALA A 221 11.58 5.70 11.27
CA ALA A 221 11.17 4.64 10.35
C ALA A 221 11.98 4.63 9.04
N ALA A 222 12.45 5.79 8.58
CA ALA A 222 13.24 5.92 7.36
C ALA A 222 14.71 5.51 7.59
N GLU A 223 15.30 5.90 8.72
CA GLU A 223 16.64 5.52 9.17
C GLU A 223 16.77 4.01 9.29
N LYS A 224 15.87 3.35 10.03
CA LYS A 224 15.83 1.89 10.15
C LYS A 224 15.68 1.16 8.80
N ASN A 225 15.02 1.78 7.82
CA ASN A 225 14.93 1.23 6.48
C ASN A 225 16.18 1.55 5.63
N GLY A 226 16.85 2.67 5.90
CA GLY A 226 18.10 3.09 5.30
C GLY A 226 19.24 2.15 5.68
N GLU A 227 19.42 1.88 6.97
CA GLU A 227 20.40 0.93 7.52
C GLU A 227 20.24 -0.45 6.87
N LYS A 228 19.02 -1.02 6.94
CA LYS A 228 18.71 -2.33 6.33
C LYS A 228 18.95 -2.37 4.82
N ARG A 229 18.82 -1.24 4.12
CA ARG A 229 19.15 -1.15 2.69
C ARG A 229 20.65 -1.01 2.46
N GLY A 230 21.35 -0.29 3.34
CA GLY A 230 22.81 -0.17 3.35
C GLY A 230 23.46 -1.53 3.48
N GLU A 231 23.06 -2.31 4.49
CA GLU A 231 23.53 -3.69 4.71
C GLU A 231 23.32 -4.56 3.46
N LYS A 232 22.07 -4.65 2.97
CA LYS A 232 21.75 -5.45 1.78
C LYS A 232 22.50 -5.02 0.51
N ARG A 233 22.82 -3.73 0.37
CA ARG A 233 23.64 -3.23 -0.74
C ARG A 233 25.11 -3.57 -0.54
N GLY A 234 25.60 -3.50 0.69
CA GLY A 234 26.95 -3.91 1.09
C GLY A 234 27.18 -5.38 0.76
N GLU A 235 26.30 -6.26 1.22
CA GLU A 235 26.33 -7.70 0.93
C GLU A 235 26.38 -7.97 -0.58
N LYS A 236 25.39 -7.45 -1.34
CA LYS A 236 25.35 -7.65 -2.80
C LYS A 236 26.57 -7.09 -3.55
N ARG A 237 27.18 -6.01 -3.05
CA ARG A 237 28.41 -5.46 -3.62
C ARG A 237 29.61 -6.32 -3.25
N GLY A 238 29.65 -6.87 -2.04
CA GLY A 238 30.65 -7.82 -1.57
C GLY A 238 30.65 -9.10 -2.39
N GLU A 239 29.48 -9.73 -2.57
CA GLU A 239 29.29 -10.91 -3.41
C GLU A 239 29.77 -10.67 -4.84
N LYS A 240 29.30 -9.60 -5.49
CA LYS A 240 29.74 -9.26 -6.87
C LYS A 240 31.24 -8.98 -6.98
N ARG A 241 31.84 -8.35 -5.97
CA ARG A 241 33.30 -8.14 -5.94
C ARG A 241 34.03 -9.47 -5.78
N GLY A 242 33.57 -10.34 -4.89
CA GLY A 242 34.10 -11.70 -4.73
C GLY A 242 34.03 -12.52 -6.02
N GLU A 243 32.87 -12.53 -6.68
CA GLU A 243 32.70 -13.23 -7.97
C GLU A 243 33.62 -12.68 -9.07
N ASN A 244 33.79 -11.34 -9.13
CA ASN A 244 34.69 -10.72 -10.11
C ASN A 244 36.16 -11.03 -9.82
N VAL A 245 36.58 -11.08 -8.55
CA VAL A 245 37.94 -11.43 -8.15
C VAL A 245 38.23 -12.91 -8.44
N VAL A 246 37.27 -13.81 -8.20
CA VAL A 246 37.40 -15.23 -8.54
C VAL A 246 37.47 -15.43 -10.06
N LYS A 247 36.69 -14.67 -10.84
CA LYS A 247 36.76 -14.70 -12.31
C LYS A 247 38.06 -14.12 -12.88
N SER A 248 38.63 -13.09 -12.28
CA SER A 248 39.94 -12.56 -12.72
C SER A 248 41.07 -13.53 -12.43
N LEU A 249 41.03 -14.23 -11.29
CA LEU A 249 42.03 -15.23 -10.92
C LEU A 249 41.89 -16.54 -11.72
N GLY A 250 40.67 -16.92 -12.11
CA GLY A 250 40.42 -18.11 -12.94
C GLY A 250 40.89 -17.99 -14.40
N ASN A 251 41.05 -16.77 -14.91
CA ASN A 251 41.57 -16.53 -16.27
C ASN A 251 43.10 -16.45 -16.33
N GLU A 252 43.81 -16.40 -15.20
CA GLU A 252 45.27 -16.41 -15.12
C GLU A 252 45.88 -17.83 -15.02
N HIS A 253 45.05 -18.88 -15.09
CA HIS A 253 45.48 -20.30 -15.07
C HIS A 253 45.14 -21.08 -16.35
N LEU A 254 44.82 -20.38 -17.43
CA LEU A 254 44.64 -20.94 -18.78
C LEU A 254 45.53 -20.17 -19.77
N CYS A 255 46.85 -20.28 -19.59
CA CYS A 255 47.88 -20.01 -20.59
C CYS A 255 49.01 -21.03 -20.39
#